data_AF-A0A351TN50-F1
#
_entry.id   AF-A0A351TN50-F1
#
_cell.length_a   1.000
_cell.length_b   1.000
_cell.length_c   1.000
_cell.angle_alpha   90.00
_cell.angle_beta   90.00
_cell.angle_gamma   90.00
#
_symmetry.space_group_name_H-M   'P 1'
#
loop_
_entity.id
_entity.type
_entity.pdbx_description
1 polymer ?
#
loop_
_entity_poly.entity_id
_entity_poly.type
_entity_poly.pdbx_seq_one_letter_code
_entity_poly.pdbx_strand_id
1 'polypeptide(L)'
;MPYFHASSHPGGTGKAKPGWMHMIQREDILSIEFLKKTEFTGCHQGMRYRLEGVSCDGGEKKLRCTVWPEPFNFFKTSEEEKEKAEFEFGENGVTEAIAWMNDRLSSERERWEHAGENWD
;
A
#
# COMPACT_ATOMS: atom_id res chain seq x y z
N MET A 1 45.89 -15.03 -43.20
CA MET A 1 45.42 -16.32 -42.65
C MET A 1 44.63 -16.02 -41.39
N PRO A 2 43.42 -16.60 -41.26
CA PRO A 2 42.44 -16.25 -40.23
C PRO A 2 42.63 -17.13 -39.00
N TYR A 3 42.39 -16.58 -37.81
CA TYR A 3 41.98 -17.38 -36.67
C TYR A 3 40.69 -16.80 -36.11
N PHE A 4 39.63 -17.57 -36.31
CA PHE A 4 38.37 -17.46 -35.58
C PHE A 4 38.67 -17.63 -34.08
N HIS A 5 38.13 -16.75 -33.25
CA HIS A 5 37.70 -17.14 -31.91
C HIS A 5 36.23 -16.78 -31.75
N ALA A 6 35.47 -17.83 -31.49
CA ALA A 6 34.03 -17.81 -31.35
C ALA A 6 33.65 -17.31 -29.94
N SER A 7 32.47 -16.69 -29.90
CA SER A 7 31.52 -16.66 -28.77
C SER A 7 31.99 -16.01 -27.46
N SER A 8 31.31 -14.93 -27.09
CA SER A 8 30.40 -14.96 -25.94
C SER A 8 29.53 -13.72 -25.97
N HIS A 9 28.21 -13.92 -26.14
CA HIS A 9 27.23 -12.96 -25.67
C HIS A 9 27.20 -13.04 -24.14
N PRO A 10 27.37 -11.94 -23.40
CA PRO A 10 26.56 -11.68 -22.24
C PRO A 10 25.32 -10.93 -22.76
N GLY A 11 24.15 -11.57 -22.82
CA GLY A 11 23.43 -11.90 -21.59
C GLY A 11 22.74 -10.62 -21.14
N GLY A 12 21.45 -10.50 -21.48
CA GLY A 12 20.65 -9.31 -21.26
C GLY A 12 20.84 -8.73 -19.87
N THR A 13 21.41 -7.53 -19.81
CA THR A 13 21.32 -6.71 -18.62
C THR A 13 19.88 -6.22 -18.55
N GLY A 14 19.01 -7.01 -17.91
CA GLY A 14 17.77 -6.49 -17.35
C GLY A 14 18.17 -5.30 -16.49
N LYS A 15 17.91 -4.09 -16.99
CA LYS A 15 18.13 -2.88 -16.21
C LYS A 15 17.17 -2.97 -15.03
N ALA A 16 17.72 -3.25 -13.85
CA ALA A 16 17.01 -3.09 -12.59
C ALA A 16 16.41 -1.67 -12.60
N LYS A 17 15.08 -1.60 -12.50
CA LYS A 17 14.39 -0.32 -12.38
C LYS A 17 14.76 0.30 -11.03
N PRO A 18 15.25 1.54 -10.99
CA PRO A 18 15.68 2.15 -9.74
C PRO A 18 14.48 2.51 -8.85
N GLY A 19 14.52 2.11 -7.57
CA GLY A 19 13.85 2.79 -6.46
C GLY A 19 12.36 2.54 -6.18
N TRP A 20 11.63 1.74 -6.98
CA TRP A 20 10.15 1.66 -6.88
C TRP A 20 9.60 0.41 -6.15
N MET A 21 10.44 -0.52 -5.69
CA MET A 21 9.94 -1.86 -5.27
C MET A 21 9.37 -1.95 -3.85
N HIS A 22 9.14 -0.83 -3.14
CA HIS A 22 8.72 -0.85 -1.72
C HIS A 22 7.58 0.10 -1.34
N MET A 23 6.92 0.76 -2.29
CA MET A 23 5.78 1.65 -1.99
C MET A 23 4.48 1.05 -2.51
N ILE A 24 3.38 1.30 -1.81
CA ILE A 24 2.03 1.00 -2.28
C ILE A 24 1.76 1.80 -3.54
N GLN A 25 1.28 1.14 -4.59
CA GLN A 25 1.00 1.72 -5.90
C GLN A 25 -0.49 1.91 -6.14
N ARG A 26 -0.82 2.69 -7.17
CA ARG A 26 -2.22 2.87 -7.59
C ARG A 26 -2.85 1.55 -7.99
N GLU A 27 -2.08 0.68 -8.65
CA GLU A 27 -2.47 -0.64 -9.10
C GLU A 27 -2.75 -1.63 -7.96
N ASP A 28 -2.21 -1.37 -6.76
CA ASP A 28 -2.48 -2.17 -5.56
C ASP A 28 -3.84 -1.83 -4.93
N ILE A 29 -4.48 -0.73 -5.36
CA ILE A 29 -5.75 -0.24 -4.83
C ILE A 29 -6.87 -0.42 -5.85
N LEU A 30 -8.02 -0.92 -5.41
CA LEU A 30 -9.21 -1.04 -6.25
C LEU A 30 -9.63 0.31 -6.86
N SER A 31 -10.21 0.28 -8.06
CA SER A 31 -10.81 1.47 -8.66
C SER A 31 -11.95 2.03 -7.81
N ILE A 32 -12.22 3.33 -7.92
CA ILE A 32 -13.34 3.97 -7.21
C ILE A 32 -14.67 3.26 -7.48
N GLU A 33 -14.92 2.77 -8.71
CA GLU A 33 -16.14 2.03 -9.05
C GLU A 33 -16.34 0.75 -8.23
N PHE A 34 -15.25 0.10 -7.82
CA PHE A 34 -15.30 -1.07 -6.94
C PHE A 34 -15.43 -0.63 -5.48
N LEU A 35 -14.67 0.38 -5.03
CA LEU A 35 -14.78 0.96 -3.70
C LEU A 35 -16.16 1.57 -3.40
N LYS A 36 -16.96 1.87 -4.44
CA LYS A 36 -18.37 2.24 -4.28
C LYS A 36 -19.22 1.13 -3.68
N LYS A 37 -18.87 -0.12 -3.98
CA LYS A 37 -19.68 -1.33 -3.74
C LYS A 37 -19.12 -2.19 -2.61
N THR A 38 -17.85 -2.03 -2.29
CA THR A 38 -17.16 -2.88 -1.33
C THR A 38 -16.07 -2.12 -0.59
N GLU A 39 -15.69 -2.66 0.56
CA GLU A 39 -14.48 -2.28 1.26
C GLU A 39 -13.31 -3.11 0.74
N PHE A 40 -12.14 -2.48 0.68
CA PHE A 40 -10.92 -3.12 0.27
C PHE A 40 -9.97 -3.21 1.45
N THR A 41 -9.37 -4.38 1.66
CA THR A 41 -8.30 -4.57 2.65
C THR A 41 -7.05 -5.08 1.96
N GLY A 42 -5.90 -4.63 2.43
CA GLY A 42 -4.60 -5.08 1.96
C GLY A 42 -3.56 -5.03 3.08
N CYS A 43 -2.35 -5.47 2.75
CA CYS A 43 -1.20 -5.34 3.63
C CYS A 43 0.05 -5.04 2.81
N HIS A 44 0.97 -4.30 3.42
CA HIS A 44 2.27 -3.96 2.85
C HIS A 44 3.26 -3.74 3.98
N GLN A 45 4.35 -4.52 3.99
CA GLN A 45 5.47 -4.37 4.94
C GLN A 45 5.05 -4.26 6.43
N GLY A 46 4.19 -5.16 6.92
CA GLY A 46 3.74 -5.14 8.32
C GLY A 46 2.63 -4.12 8.63
N MET A 47 2.29 -3.23 7.69
CA MET A 47 1.10 -2.39 7.76
C MET A 47 -0.08 -3.08 7.09
N ARG A 48 -1.20 -3.20 7.79
CA ARG A 48 -2.50 -3.51 7.21
C ARG A 48 -3.24 -2.23 6.91
N TYR A 49 -4.04 -2.25 5.85
CA TYR A 49 -4.86 -1.11 5.47
C TYR A 49 -6.25 -1.52 5.00
N ARG A 50 -7.22 -0.63 5.19
CA ARG A 50 -8.60 -0.75 4.74
C ARG A 50 -9.03 0.55 4.08
N LEU A 51 -9.55 0.45 2.86
CA LEU A 51 -10.16 1.56 2.14
C LEU A 51 -11.65 1.27 1.97
N GLU A 52 -12.49 2.22 2.36
CA GLU A 52 -13.94 2.08 2.28
C GLU A 52 -14.59 3.45 2.01
N GLY A 53 -15.72 3.43 1.30
CA GLY A 53 -16.54 4.62 1.13
C GLY A 53 -17.46 4.83 2.33
N VAL A 54 -17.31 5.96 3.03
CA VAL A 54 -18.15 6.34 4.18
C VAL A 54 -19.04 7.52 3.82
N SER A 55 -20.26 7.53 4.34
CA SER A 55 -21.16 8.68 4.23
C SER A 55 -20.91 9.62 5.40
N CYS A 56 -20.62 10.87 5.11
CA CYS A 56 -20.48 11.94 6.11
C CYS A 56 -21.82 12.63 6.36
N ASP A 57 -21.88 13.36 7.47
CA ASP A 57 -23.03 14.20 7.79
C ASP A 57 -23.23 15.24 6.67
N GLY A 58 -24.43 15.28 6.07
CA GLY A 58 -24.73 16.07 4.88
C GLY A 58 -24.81 15.30 3.57
N GLY A 59 -24.62 13.97 3.58
CA GLY A 59 -24.82 13.11 2.41
C GLY A 59 -23.66 13.05 1.42
N GLU A 60 -22.55 13.74 1.72
CA GLU A 60 -21.30 13.61 0.98
C GLU A 60 -20.63 12.26 1.28
N LYS A 61 -20.10 11.60 0.26
CA LYS A 61 -19.34 10.35 0.40
C LYS A 61 -17.85 10.68 0.42
N LYS A 62 -17.11 10.12 1.39
CA LYS A 62 -15.66 10.22 1.51
C LYS A 62 -14.99 8.85 1.43
N LEU A 63 -13.74 8.83 1.00
CA LEU A 63 -12.90 7.65 1.04
C LEU A 63 -12.19 7.62 2.40
N ARG A 64 -12.55 6.68 3.26
CA ARG A 64 -11.84 6.44 4.52
C ARG A 64 -10.75 5.41 4.30
N CYS A 65 -9.52 5.80 4.58
CA CYS A 65 -8.38 4.89 4.70
C CYS A 65 -8.10 4.67 6.18
N THR A 66 -7.98 3.41 6.60
CA THR A 66 -7.54 3.04 7.95
C THR A 66 -6.29 2.18 7.83
N VAL A 67 -5.23 2.50 8.58
CA VAL A 67 -4.01 1.69 8.70
C VAL A 67 -3.82 1.21 10.13
N TRP A 68 -3.24 0.02 10.28
CA TRP A 68 -2.90 -0.56 11.59
C TRP A 68 -1.81 -1.63 11.44
N PRO A 69 -1.03 -1.90 12.50
CA PRO A 69 0.03 -2.89 12.42
C PRO A 69 -0.54 -4.33 12.34
N GLU A 70 0.22 -5.22 11.69
CA GLU A 70 0.06 -6.66 11.87
C GLU A 70 0.24 -7.07 13.36
N PRO A 71 -0.23 -8.26 13.79
CA PRO A 71 -0.82 -9.35 13.00
C PRO A 71 -2.35 -9.30 12.90
N PHE A 72 -3.03 -8.55 13.78
CA PHE A 72 -4.48 -8.66 13.94
C PHE A 72 -5.28 -8.06 12.79
N ASN A 73 -6.49 -8.57 12.57
CA ASN A 73 -7.41 -8.01 11.58
C ASN A 73 -8.07 -6.73 12.12
N PHE A 74 -8.76 -6.00 11.25
CA PHE A 74 -9.41 -4.74 11.61
C PHE A 74 -10.34 -4.85 12.83
N PHE A 75 -11.09 -5.95 12.98
CA PHE A 75 -12.05 -6.10 14.08
C PHE A 75 -11.40 -6.43 15.42
N LYS A 76 -10.24 -7.11 15.38
CA LYS A 76 -9.50 -7.54 16.56
C LYS A 76 -8.52 -6.47 17.06
N THR A 77 -8.09 -5.58 16.17
CA THR A 77 -7.21 -4.46 16.52
C THR A 77 -8.00 -3.38 17.24
N SER A 78 -7.47 -2.86 18.36
CA SER A 78 -8.08 -1.77 19.11
C SER A 78 -8.15 -0.48 18.27
N GLU A 79 -9.13 0.39 18.55
CA GLU A 79 -9.26 1.66 17.82
C GLU A 79 -8.06 2.60 18.03
N GLU A 80 -7.38 2.50 19.18
CA GLU A 80 -6.20 3.28 19.53
C GLU A 80 -4.97 2.95 18.65
N GLU A 81 -4.90 1.72 18.13
CA GLU A 81 -3.81 1.28 17.25
C GLU A 81 -4.09 1.56 15.77
N LYS A 82 -5.31 2.01 15.45
CA LYS A 82 -5.75 2.35 14.11
C LYS A 82 -5.60 3.83 13.87
N GLU A 83 -4.96 4.18 12.77
CA GLU A 83 -5.00 5.53 12.24
C GLU A 83 -5.95 5.59 11.06
N LYS A 84 -6.76 6.64 11.01
CA LYS A 84 -7.76 6.84 9.97
C LYS A 84 -7.59 8.21 9.35
N ALA A 85 -7.68 8.27 8.03
CA ALA A 85 -7.73 9.50 7.26
C ALA A 85 -8.88 9.42 6.26
N GLU A 86 -9.52 10.56 6.02
CA GLU A 86 -10.63 10.69 5.08
C GLU A 86 -10.22 11.59 3.92
N PHE A 87 -10.51 11.14 2.70
CA PHE A 87 -10.15 11.81 1.45
C PHE A 87 -11.39 11.97 0.58
N GLU A 88 -11.25 12.74 -0.51
CA GLU A 88 -12.28 12.83 -1.53
C GLU A 88 -12.64 11.43 -2.06
N PHE A 89 -13.93 11.14 -2.23
CA PHE A 89 -14.35 9.89 -2.85
C PHE A 89 -14.23 9.96 -4.39
N GLY A 90 -12.98 9.91 -4.86
CA GLY A 90 -12.58 10.04 -6.26
C GLY A 90 -11.15 9.56 -6.50
N GLU A 91 -10.70 9.56 -7.76
CA GLU A 91 -9.35 9.09 -8.13
C GLU A 91 -8.24 9.94 -7.48
N ASN A 92 -8.49 11.24 -7.28
CA ASN A 92 -7.59 12.12 -6.54
C ASN A 92 -7.44 11.65 -5.10
N GLY A 93 -8.56 11.39 -4.40
CA GLY A 93 -8.51 10.92 -3.02
C GLY A 93 -7.88 9.53 -2.86
N VAL A 94 -7.96 8.65 -3.87
CA VAL A 94 -7.20 7.39 -3.86
C VAL A 94 -5.70 7.67 -3.92
N THR A 95 -5.28 8.62 -4.76
CA THR A 95 -3.87 9.02 -4.89
C THR A 95 -3.36 9.64 -3.58
N GLU A 96 -4.17 10.50 -2.95
CA GLU A 96 -3.86 11.09 -1.65
C GLU A 96 -3.79 10.03 -0.53
N ALA A 97 -4.71 9.06 -0.52
CA ALA A 97 -4.69 7.95 0.43
C ALA A 97 -3.41 7.10 0.28
N ILE A 98 -2.97 6.83 -0.95
CA ILE A 98 -1.72 6.10 -1.22
C ILE A 98 -0.51 6.90 -0.75
N ALA A 99 -0.46 8.21 -1.02
CA ALA A 99 0.61 9.07 -0.55
C ALA A 99 0.68 9.07 0.99
N TRP A 100 -0.47 9.14 1.65
CA TRP A 100 -0.58 9.08 3.11
C TRP A 100 -0.12 7.73 3.68
N MET A 101 -0.54 6.61 3.10
CA MET A 101 -0.08 5.27 3.52
C MET A 101 1.43 5.10 3.34
N ASN A 102 2.00 5.59 2.23
CA ASN A 102 3.43 5.52 1.99
C ASN A 102 4.24 6.45 2.92
N ASP A 103 3.71 7.61 3.28
CA ASP A 103 4.30 8.50 4.29
C ASP A 103 4.42 7.80 5.64
N ARG A 104 3.35 7.10 6.07
CA ARG A 104 3.34 6.30 7.30
C ARG A 104 4.36 5.17 7.26
N LEU A 105 4.44 4.44 6.15
CA LEU A 105 5.45 3.40 5.93
C LEU A 105 6.88 3.94 6.01
N SER A 106 7.12 5.14 5.47
CA SER A 106 8.46 5.74 5.46
C SER A 106 8.84 6.37 6.80
N SER A 107 7.89 6.96 7.52
CA SER A 107 8.14 7.70 8.76
C SER A 107 8.14 6.80 9.99
N GLU A 108 7.35 5.73 9.99
CA GLU A 108 7.16 4.84 11.14
C GLU A 108 7.68 3.43 10.86
N ARG A 109 8.78 3.33 10.13
CA ARG A 109 9.38 2.05 9.72
C ARG A 109 9.50 1.03 10.85
N GLU A 110 9.98 1.45 12.02
CA GLU A 110 10.13 0.57 13.20
C GLU A 110 8.79 -0.02 13.67
N ARG A 111 7.70 0.74 13.61
CA ARG A 111 6.35 0.28 13.97
C ARG A 111 5.88 -0.84 13.06
N TRP A 112 6.21 -0.77 11.78
CA TRP A 112 5.77 -1.72 10.76
C TRP A 112 6.71 -2.93 10.65
N GLU A 113 8.02 -2.71 10.74
CA GLU A 113 9.05 -3.77 10.65
C GLU A 113 8.96 -4.75 11.84
N HIS A 114 8.63 -4.28 13.05
CA HIS A 114 8.49 -5.13 14.25
C HIS A 114 7.06 -5.63 14.51
N ALA A 115 6.08 -5.22 13.71
CA ALA A 115 4.67 -5.62 13.90
C ALA A 115 4.45 -7.14 13.83
N GLY A 116 5.32 -7.85 13.11
CA GLY A 116 5.30 -9.31 13.01
C GLY A 116 6.13 -10.06 14.06
N GLU A 117 6.95 -9.37 14.86
CA GLU A 117 7.96 -10.00 15.72
C GLU A 117 7.51 -10.27 17.16
N ASN A 118 6.32 -9.81 17.56
CA ASN A 118 5.72 -10.14 18.85
C ASN A 118 4.81 -11.38 18.73
N TRP A 119 5.42 -12.54 18.54
CA TRP A 119 4.76 -13.83 18.78
C TRP A 119 5.53 -14.58 19.87
N ASP A 120 5.04 -14.50 21.11
CA ASP A 120 5.30 -15.45 22.20
C ASP A 120 3.94 -15.93 22.74
#